data_AF-A0A9P9U040-F1
#
_entry.id   AF-A0A9P9U040-F1
#
_cell.length_a   1.000
_cell.length_b   1.000
_cell.length_c   1.000
_cell.angle_alpha   90.00
_cell.angle_beta   90.00
_cell.angle_gamma   90.00
#
_symmetry.space_group_name_H-M   'P 1'
#
loop_
_entity.id
_entity.type
_entity.pdbx_description
1 polymer ?
#
loop_
_entity_poly.entity_id
_entity_poly.type
_entity_poly.pdbx_seq_one_letter_code
_entity_poly.pdbx_strand_id
1 'polypeptide(L)'
;MSASNCLRCLVRPSAVALVPRQMLQAGGGTLTFTANASFKAAGASASQGGRNSPANRPMKLRFRKVKKKGVASHQGKPPAPGERKAYRKKIVLSNNNALPVPGLENLRPADLSKQDNVGTIKALPEDVVDALRAMEAFKPTQCWGIFRQPAMLVRQETVDLVNKMKAAEKGRKMIRVVIEGNRITGKSMMLLQAMTHAFMNDWVVLHIPEAQELTTAVTEYAPIESSPLWTQPTYTLKLLQAFKRANEKVLSRMNTVYSHADLPQIIPINSPLLQLINSAKEADGAWAVFQALWRELNAENAGRPPILFSLDGLAHIMKVSDYRDPAFKLIHSHDLTLVKLFTDILSGNQVMPNGGAVLAATTRGNSPRSASMELAIAQREAEKAKAEVVPQRDPYSKKYDDRVESVMKSVEILRLKGVSKAEARGLLEYWAASGVLKKRVDEQIVSEKWTLSGNGVVGEMERATLLTMKA
;
A
#
# COMPACT_ATOMS: atom_id res chain seq x y z
N MET A 1 -11.86 -8.39 32.28
CA MET A 1 -12.71 -7.19 32.25
C MET A 1 -11.91 -6.06 31.64
N SER A 2 -12.30 -5.56 30.47
CA SER A 2 -11.69 -4.36 29.86
C SER A 2 -12.67 -3.77 28.84
N ALA A 3 -12.88 -2.46 28.94
CA ALA A 3 -13.92 -1.71 28.25
C ALA A 3 -13.60 -1.49 26.77
N SER A 4 -14.63 -1.60 25.94
CA SER A 4 -14.60 -1.24 24.51
C SER A 4 -14.58 0.28 24.32
N ASN A 5 -13.46 0.92 24.61
CA ASN A 5 -13.31 2.38 24.45
C ASN A 5 -12.83 2.74 23.04
N CYS A 6 -13.77 3.19 22.22
CA CYS A 6 -13.51 3.84 20.94
C CYS A 6 -12.98 5.28 21.20
N LEU A 7 -11.67 5.43 21.35
CA LEU A 7 -10.99 6.68 21.72
C LEU A 7 -10.93 7.76 20.59
N ARG A 8 -11.81 7.68 19.59
CA ARG A 8 -11.86 8.67 18.48
C ARG A 8 -13.02 9.68 18.57
N CYS A 9 -13.78 9.69 19.67
CA CYS A 9 -14.99 10.50 19.80
C CYS A 9 -14.92 11.66 20.82
N LEU A 10 -13.76 11.98 21.41
CA LEU A 10 -13.62 13.08 22.37
C LEU A 10 -12.84 14.28 21.83
N VAL A 11 -13.27 14.82 20.68
CA VAL A 11 -13.00 16.22 20.35
C VAL A 11 -14.32 16.84 19.89
N ARG A 12 -15.10 17.34 20.87
CA ARG A 12 -16.15 18.33 20.63
C ARG A 12 -15.54 19.71 20.93
N PRO A 13 -15.54 20.66 20.00
CA PRO A 13 -15.34 22.05 20.36
C PRO A 13 -16.65 22.60 20.97
N SER A 14 -16.55 23.01 22.23
CA SER A 14 -17.56 23.78 22.96
C SER A 14 -17.79 25.13 22.27
N ALA A 15 -19.04 25.57 22.22
CA ALA A 15 -19.47 26.82 21.62
C ALA A 15 -19.31 28.02 22.57
N VAL A 16 -19.16 29.20 21.96
CA VAL A 16 -19.46 30.57 22.43
C VAL A 16 -18.42 31.28 23.31
N ALA A 17 -17.76 32.27 22.71
CA ALA A 17 -17.51 33.58 23.33
C ALA A 17 -17.53 34.67 22.23
N LEU A 18 -18.44 35.64 22.40
CA LEU A 18 -18.65 36.83 21.57
C LEU A 18 -17.61 37.90 21.88
N VAL A 19 -16.91 38.44 20.87
CA VAL A 19 -16.16 39.72 20.95
C VAL A 19 -16.21 40.42 19.58
N PRO A 20 -16.34 41.77 19.50
CA PRO A 20 -16.97 42.44 18.37
C PRO A 20 -16.04 42.75 17.19
N ARG A 21 -16.68 42.86 16.03
CA ARG A 21 -16.13 43.10 14.70
C ARG A 21 -15.85 44.59 14.52
N GLN A 22 -14.58 45.01 14.45
CA GLN A 22 -14.22 46.33 13.92
C GLN A 22 -14.07 46.26 12.40
N MET A 23 -14.79 47.15 11.72
CA MET A 23 -14.68 47.40 10.28
C MET A 23 -13.35 48.09 9.98
N LEU A 24 -12.63 47.59 8.97
CA LEU A 24 -11.62 48.37 8.25
C LEU A 24 -11.67 48.02 6.75
N GLN A 25 -11.39 49.07 5.98
CA GLN A 25 -11.83 49.30 4.61
C GLN A 25 -11.07 48.48 3.55
N ALA A 26 -11.77 48.30 2.44
CA ALA A 26 -11.29 47.66 1.22
C ALA A 26 -10.15 48.46 0.55
N GLY A 27 -9.05 47.77 0.25
CA GLY A 27 -8.05 48.16 -0.74
C GLY A 27 -8.06 47.13 -1.87
N GLY A 28 -8.40 47.58 -3.08
CA GLY A 28 -8.54 46.74 -4.25
C GLY A 28 -7.20 46.24 -4.81
N GLY A 29 -7.17 44.96 -5.16
CA GLY A 29 -6.13 44.33 -5.97
C GLY A 29 -6.75 43.19 -6.75
N THR A 30 -6.94 43.39 -8.05
CA THR A 30 -7.53 42.43 -8.99
C THR A 30 -6.53 41.31 -9.30
N LEU A 31 -6.87 40.07 -8.91
CA LEU A 31 -6.26 38.84 -9.46
C LEU A 31 -7.34 38.06 -10.19
N THR A 32 -7.11 37.82 -11.47
CA THR A 32 -7.99 37.06 -12.37
C THR A 32 -7.82 35.56 -12.12
N PHE A 33 -8.82 34.93 -11.51
CA PHE A 33 -8.97 33.47 -11.48
C PHE A 33 -10.12 33.04 -12.39
N THR A 34 -9.83 32.24 -13.41
CA THR A 34 -10.80 31.60 -14.28
C THR A 34 -11.36 30.34 -13.62
N ALA A 35 -12.49 30.50 -12.93
CA ALA A 35 -13.31 29.37 -12.49
C ALA A 35 -14.34 29.04 -13.59
N ASN A 36 -14.24 27.85 -14.18
CA ASN A 36 -15.27 27.31 -15.06
C ASN A 36 -16.52 26.97 -14.25
N ALA A 37 -17.41 27.96 -14.10
CA ALA A 37 -18.77 27.73 -13.63
C ALA A 37 -19.58 27.05 -14.75
N SER A 38 -20.04 25.83 -14.48
CA SER A 38 -20.99 25.12 -15.35
C SER A 38 -22.33 25.85 -15.33
N PHE A 39 -22.56 26.73 -16.31
CA PHE A 39 -23.86 27.34 -16.55
C PHE A 39 -24.87 26.23 -16.90
N LYS A 40 -25.81 25.98 -15.98
CA LYS A 40 -27.08 25.33 -16.32
C LYS A 40 -27.89 26.32 -17.15
N ALA A 41 -27.77 26.22 -18.46
CA ALA A 41 -28.68 26.89 -19.39
C ALA A 41 -30.10 26.33 -19.18
N ALA A 42 -30.90 27.04 -18.40
CA ALA A 42 -32.35 26.93 -18.49
C ALA A 42 -32.77 27.66 -19.76
N GLY A 43 -33.08 26.93 -20.82
CA GLY A 43 -33.64 27.49 -22.04
C GLY A 43 -34.96 28.16 -21.75
N ALA A 44 -34.95 29.49 -21.65
CA ALA A 44 -36.15 30.32 -21.66
C ALA A 44 -36.57 30.51 -23.13
N SER A 45 -37.45 29.64 -23.63
CA SER A 45 -38.15 29.90 -24.89
C SER A 45 -39.21 30.98 -24.65
N ALA A 46 -38.94 32.20 -25.09
CA ALA A 46 -39.94 33.24 -25.23
C ALA A 46 -40.89 32.86 -26.39
N SER A 47 -42.11 32.44 -26.07
CA SER A 47 -43.18 32.32 -27.06
C SER A 47 -44.00 33.60 -27.07
N GLN A 48 -43.95 34.32 -28.20
CA GLN A 48 -44.83 35.44 -28.51
C GLN A 48 -46.30 35.06 -28.33
N GLY A 49 -47.05 35.96 -27.70
CA GLY A 49 -48.49 35.85 -27.53
C GLY A 49 -49.21 36.00 -28.86
N GLY A 50 -49.71 34.88 -29.38
CA GLY A 50 -50.82 34.86 -30.34
C GLY A 50 -52.10 34.47 -29.60
N ARG A 51 -53.03 35.42 -29.45
CA ARG A 51 -54.40 35.15 -29.02
C ARG A 51 -55.06 34.22 -30.05
N ASN A 52 -55.37 32.99 -29.65
CA ASN A 52 -56.49 32.22 -30.19
C ASN A 52 -56.98 31.26 -29.10
N SER A 53 -58.22 31.45 -28.69
CA SER A 53 -58.96 30.63 -27.72
C SER A 53 -59.36 29.28 -28.32
N PRO A 54 -59.74 28.29 -27.50
CA PRO A 54 -59.37 26.88 -27.68
C PRO A 54 -60.44 26.06 -28.40
N ALA A 55 -60.02 25.15 -29.28
CA ALA A 55 -60.89 24.09 -29.76
C ALA A 55 -60.13 22.76 -29.83
N ASN A 56 -60.61 21.78 -29.05
CA ASN A 56 -60.38 20.34 -29.20
C ASN A 56 -58.94 19.82 -29.31
N ARG A 57 -58.22 19.78 -28.18
CA ARG A 57 -57.23 18.71 -27.95
C ARG A 57 -57.81 17.72 -26.92
N PRO A 58 -57.90 16.42 -27.22
CA PRO A 58 -58.40 15.46 -26.25
C PRO A 58 -57.47 15.45 -25.03
N MET A 59 -58.01 15.84 -23.86
CA MET A 59 -57.29 15.72 -22.60
C MET A 59 -56.90 14.25 -22.41
N LYS A 60 -55.61 13.97 -22.28
CA LYS A 60 -55.13 12.63 -21.92
C LYS A 60 -55.60 12.34 -20.49
N LEU A 61 -56.75 11.69 -20.34
CA LEU A 61 -57.33 11.17 -19.09
C LEU A 61 -56.56 9.96 -18.55
N ARG A 62 -55.22 9.97 -18.62
CA ARG A 62 -54.39 8.92 -18.02
C ARG A 62 -54.03 9.33 -16.60
N PHE A 63 -54.35 8.48 -15.63
CA PHE A 63 -53.99 8.66 -14.23
C PHE A 63 -52.47 8.91 -14.11
N ARG A 64 -52.08 10.13 -13.75
CA ARG A 64 -50.69 10.46 -13.42
C ARG A 64 -50.54 10.30 -11.91
N LYS A 65 -49.60 9.44 -11.50
CA LYS A 65 -49.23 9.28 -10.09
C LYS A 65 -48.88 10.66 -9.52
N VAL A 66 -49.75 11.18 -8.65
CA VAL A 66 -49.52 12.44 -7.95
C VAL A 66 -48.25 12.26 -7.13
N LYS A 67 -47.20 13.04 -7.45
CA LYS A 67 -46.02 13.11 -6.59
C LYS A 67 -46.52 13.65 -5.26
N LYS A 68 -46.51 12.82 -4.21
CA LYS A 68 -46.85 13.25 -2.84
C LYS A 68 -45.99 14.46 -2.53
N LYS A 69 -46.59 15.65 -2.50
CA LYS A 69 -45.93 16.87 -2.04
C LYS A 69 -45.76 16.73 -0.53
N GLY A 70 -44.51 16.64 -0.09
CA GLY A 70 -44.15 17.07 1.26
C GLY A 70 -44.57 16.19 2.43
N VAL A 71 -44.56 14.86 2.31
CA VAL A 71 -44.11 14.09 3.48
C VAL A 71 -42.60 14.09 3.37
N ALA A 72 -41.93 14.94 4.14
CA ALA A 72 -40.50 14.81 4.35
C ALA A 72 -40.28 13.43 4.97
N SER A 73 -40.13 12.41 4.12
CA SER A 73 -39.70 11.11 4.58
C SER A 73 -38.42 11.38 5.34
N HIS A 74 -38.34 10.95 6.59
CA HIS A 74 -37.15 11.10 7.42
C HIS A 74 -36.03 10.31 6.73
N GLN A 75 -35.40 10.88 5.70
CA GLN A 75 -34.29 10.26 5.01
C GLN A 75 -33.17 10.29 6.04
N GLY A 76 -32.69 9.11 6.41
CA GLY A 76 -31.68 8.96 7.45
C GLY A 76 -30.46 9.85 7.20
N LYS A 77 -29.69 10.09 8.26
CA LYS A 77 -28.50 10.95 8.19
C LYS A 77 -27.58 10.43 7.07
N PRO A 78 -27.16 11.29 6.12
CA PRO A 78 -26.23 10.87 5.09
C PRO A 78 -24.87 10.54 5.70
N PRO A 79 -24.11 9.60 5.10
CA PRO A 79 -22.77 9.27 5.58
C PRO A 79 -21.83 10.47 5.46
N ALA A 80 -20.89 10.58 6.40
CA ALA A 80 -19.92 11.66 6.44
C ALA A 80 -18.92 11.58 5.25
N PRO A 81 -18.28 12.70 4.86
CA PRO A 81 -17.22 12.68 3.85
C PRO A 81 -16.12 11.67 4.22
N GLY A 82 -15.76 10.80 3.27
CA GLY A 82 -14.75 9.76 3.47
C GLY A 82 -15.23 8.47 4.14
N GLU A 83 -16.40 8.46 4.81
CA GLU A 83 -16.91 7.28 5.54
C GLU A 83 -17.05 6.05 4.64
N ARG A 84 -17.56 6.23 3.42
CA ARG A 84 -17.71 5.14 2.44
C ARG A 84 -16.36 4.55 2.01
N LYS A 85 -15.31 5.38 1.85
CA LYS A 85 -13.96 4.93 1.48
C LYS A 85 -13.33 4.19 2.66
N ALA A 86 -13.44 4.75 3.87
CA ALA A 86 -12.95 4.13 5.09
C ALA A 86 -13.63 2.76 5.34
N TYR A 87 -14.93 2.64 5.11
CA TYR A 87 -15.65 1.36 5.26
C TYR A 87 -15.13 0.26 4.34
N ARG A 88 -14.75 0.59 3.09
CA ARG A 88 -14.20 -0.37 2.13
C ARG A 88 -12.72 -0.69 2.36
N LYS A 89 -11.95 0.27 2.92
CA LYS A 89 -10.53 0.08 3.25
C LYS A 89 -10.28 -0.42 4.68
N LYS A 90 -11.31 -0.54 5.53
CA LYS A 90 -11.14 -1.03 6.91
C LYS A 90 -10.62 -2.45 6.92
N ILE A 91 -9.73 -2.74 7.85
CA ILE A 91 -9.20 -4.07 8.11
C ILE A 91 -9.72 -4.54 9.46
N VAL A 92 -10.20 -5.79 9.52
CA VAL A 92 -10.63 -6.46 10.74
C VAL A 92 -9.65 -7.61 10.96
N LEU A 93 -8.90 -7.57 12.07
CA LEU A 93 -7.83 -8.54 12.34
C LEU A 93 -8.21 -9.57 13.42
N SER A 94 -9.40 -9.46 13.99
CA SER A 94 -9.87 -10.38 15.02
C SER A 94 -11.35 -10.67 14.88
N ASN A 95 -11.72 -11.90 15.24
CA ASN A 95 -13.08 -12.39 15.31
C ASN A 95 -13.30 -13.14 16.62
N ASN A 96 -14.17 -12.61 17.48
CA ASN A 96 -14.45 -13.24 18.78
C ASN A 96 -15.21 -14.56 18.65
N ASN A 97 -15.91 -14.79 17.54
CA ASN A 97 -16.66 -16.02 17.30
C ASN A 97 -15.76 -17.18 16.86
N ALA A 98 -14.53 -16.89 16.40
CA ALA A 98 -13.58 -17.92 16.01
C ALA A 98 -12.96 -18.59 17.26
N LEU A 99 -12.80 -19.91 17.18
CA LEU A 99 -12.24 -20.67 18.29
C LEU A 99 -10.73 -20.38 18.43
N PRO A 100 -10.21 -20.29 19.67
CA PRO A 100 -8.77 -20.21 19.88
C PRO A 100 -8.14 -21.55 19.51
N VAL A 101 -7.22 -21.55 18.53
CA VAL A 101 -6.54 -22.76 18.09
C VAL A 101 -5.57 -23.23 19.19
N PRO A 102 -5.73 -24.43 19.75
CA PRO A 102 -4.84 -24.94 20.78
C PRO A 102 -3.43 -25.18 20.20
N GLY A 103 -2.39 -24.78 20.93
CA GLY A 103 -0.99 -24.96 20.50
C GLY A 103 -0.50 -23.97 19.44
N LEU A 104 -1.28 -22.94 19.08
CA LEU A 104 -0.82 -21.88 18.19
C LEU A 104 0.24 -21.02 18.88
N GLU A 105 1.48 -21.11 18.40
CA GLU A 105 2.60 -20.34 18.94
C GLU A 105 2.74 -18.97 18.25
N ASN A 106 3.15 -17.97 19.02
CA ASN A 106 3.55 -16.68 18.48
C ASN A 106 4.94 -16.77 17.82
N LEU A 107 5.14 -16.02 16.73
CA LEU A 107 6.43 -15.92 16.06
C LEU A 107 7.50 -15.33 16.97
N ARG A 108 8.69 -15.95 16.94
CA ARG A 108 9.92 -15.40 17.52
C ARG A 108 10.85 -14.89 16.41
N PRO A 109 11.86 -14.04 16.73
CA PRO A 109 12.72 -13.42 15.71
C PRO A 109 13.41 -14.40 14.74
N ALA A 110 13.80 -15.59 15.22
CA ALA A 110 14.47 -16.61 14.41
C ALA A 110 13.53 -17.59 13.70
N ASP A 111 12.23 -17.59 14.00
CA ASP A 111 11.34 -18.68 13.59
C ASP A 111 11.05 -18.70 12.09
N LEU A 112 11.03 -17.53 11.43
CA LEU A 112 10.84 -17.43 9.98
C LEU A 112 12.06 -17.91 9.18
N SER A 113 13.21 -18.13 9.83
CA SER A 113 14.44 -18.63 9.19
C SER A 113 14.62 -20.15 9.32
N LYS A 114 13.83 -20.81 10.15
CA LYS A 114 13.96 -22.24 10.43
C LYS A 114 13.20 -23.07 9.40
N GLN A 115 13.90 -24.02 8.79
CA GLN A 115 13.32 -24.96 7.83
C GLN A 115 12.28 -25.89 8.48
N ASP A 116 12.44 -26.20 9.76
CA ASP A 116 11.51 -27.08 10.52
C ASP A 116 10.11 -26.48 10.67
N ASN A 117 9.98 -25.15 10.55
CA ASN A 117 8.70 -24.47 10.66
C ASN A 117 7.93 -24.44 9.35
N VAL A 118 8.49 -24.91 8.22
CA VAL A 118 7.80 -24.92 6.92
C VAL A 118 6.51 -25.74 7.00
N GLY A 119 5.41 -25.16 6.54
CA GLY A 119 4.08 -25.76 6.60
C GLY A 119 3.35 -25.56 7.93
N THR A 120 3.99 -24.95 8.93
CA THR A 120 3.34 -24.61 10.20
C THR A 120 2.76 -23.20 10.17
N ILE A 121 1.70 -23.00 10.96
CA ILE A 121 1.09 -21.69 11.16
C ILE A 121 1.53 -21.11 12.48
N LYS A 122 1.95 -19.84 12.43
CA LYS A 122 2.40 -19.10 13.60
C LYS A 122 1.66 -17.77 13.68
N ALA A 123 1.33 -17.35 14.89
CA ALA A 123 0.62 -16.11 15.12
C ALA A 123 1.57 -14.90 15.15
N LEU A 124 1.06 -13.75 14.70
CA LEU A 124 1.80 -12.49 14.76
C LEU A 124 1.79 -11.93 16.20
N PRO A 125 2.94 -11.49 16.73
CA PRO A 125 3.01 -10.73 17.98
C PRO A 125 2.22 -9.41 17.88
N GLU A 126 1.59 -9.00 18.98
CA GLU A 126 0.70 -7.82 19.00
C GLU A 126 1.43 -6.50 18.65
N ASP A 127 2.65 -6.34 19.12
CA ASP A 127 3.47 -5.16 18.82
C ASP A 127 3.84 -5.06 17.33
N VAL A 128 4.12 -6.20 16.69
CA VAL A 128 4.37 -6.26 15.25
C VAL A 128 3.08 -6.02 14.46
N VAL A 129 1.92 -6.49 14.95
CA VAL A 129 0.62 -6.20 14.33
C VAL A 129 0.36 -4.70 14.28
N ASP A 130 0.67 -3.95 15.33
CA ASP A 130 0.50 -2.50 15.35
C ASP A 130 1.45 -1.77 14.38
N ALA A 131 2.71 -2.21 14.27
CA ALA A 131 3.66 -1.69 13.28
C ALA A 131 3.21 -1.98 11.84
N LEU A 132 2.78 -3.21 11.54
CA LEU A 132 2.25 -3.61 10.23
C LEU A 132 0.95 -2.87 9.88
N ARG A 133 0.09 -2.61 10.88
CA ARG A 133 -1.12 -1.81 10.72
C ARG A 133 -0.79 -0.35 10.41
N ALA A 134 0.21 0.23 11.07
CA ALA A 134 0.66 1.61 10.82
C ALA A 134 1.17 1.80 9.38
N MET A 135 1.84 0.79 8.83
CA MET A 135 2.35 0.79 7.45
C MET A 135 1.32 0.31 6.40
N GLU A 136 0.05 0.11 6.75
CA GLU A 136 -0.99 -0.38 5.82
C GLU A 136 -0.59 -1.70 5.09
N ALA A 137 0.15 -2.58 5.77
CA ALA A 137 0.62 -3.85 5.22
C ALA A 137 -0.54 -4.84 5.01
N PHE A 138 -1.51 -4.86 5.92
CA PHE A 138 -2.73 -5.64 5.79
C PHE A 138 -3.66 -5.03 4.75
N LYS A 139 -4.21 -5.86 3.85
CA LYS A 139 -5.10 -5.42 2.78
C LYS A 139 -6.55 -5.85 3.03
N PRO A 140 -7.55 -5.06 2.61
CA PRO A 140 -8.97 -5.42 2.76
C PRO A 140 -9.39 -6.69 2.02
N THR A 141 -8.63 -7.08 0.99
CA THR A 141 -8.86 -8.30 0.22
C THR A 141 -8.44 -9.57 0.95
N GLN A 142 -7.69 -9.46 2.05
CA GLN A 142 -7.24 -10.58 2.85
C GLN A 142 -8.24 -10.87 3.98
N CYS A 143 -8.51 -12.15 4.22
CA CYS A 143 -9.60 -12.60 5.09
C CYS A 143 -9.22 -12.76 6.58
N TRP A 144 -8.55 -11.76 7.16
CA TRP A 144 -8.09 -11.83 8.56
C TRP A 144 -9.24 -11.91 9.57
N GLY A 145 -10.34 -11.19 9.31
CA GLY A 145 -11.49 -11.07 10.22
C GLY A 145 -12.34 -12.33 10.34
N ILE A 146 -11.89 -13.46 9.79
CA ILE A 146 -12.50 -14.77 9.99
C ILE A 146 -11.90 -15.44 11.24
N PHE A 147 -10.65 -15.13 11.59
CA PHE A 147 -9.90 -15.78 12.67
C PHE A 147 -9.79 -14.92 13.93
N ARG A 148 -9.44 -15.54 15.05
CA ARG A 148 -9.34 -14.87 16.35
C ARG A 148 -8.13 -13.93 16.47
N GLN A 149 -6.97 -14.39 15.98
CA GLN A 149 -5.71 -13.64 15.96
C GLN A 149 -5.11 -13.73 14.55
N PRO A 150 -4.39 -12.71 14.06
CA PRO A 150 -3.72 -12.78 12.78
C PRO A 150 -2.56 -13.78 12.84
N ALA A 151 -2.64 -14.83 12.02
CA ALA A 151 -1.63 -15.87 11.90
C ALA A 151 -1.26 -16.10 10.43
N MET A 152 -0.04 -16.58 10.20
CA MET A 152 0.51 -16.77 8.87
C MET A 152 1.14 -18.15 8.73
N LEU A 153 1.08 -18.69 7.52
CA LEU A 153 1.78 -19.90 7.12
C LEU A 153 3.25 -19.58 6.80
N VAL A 154 4.18 -20.31 7.42
CA VAL A 154 5.59 -20.27 7.03
C VAL A 154 5.77 -21.17 5.82
N ARG A 155 6.10 -20.57 4.67
CA ARG A 155 6.32 -21.30 3.41
C ARG A 155 7.79 -21.56 3.17
N GLN A 156 8.09 -22.45 2.24
CA GLN A 156 9.46 -22.63 1.75
C GLN A 156 10.06 -21.31 1.26
N GLU A 157 9.30 -20.54 0.46
CA GLU A 157 9.81 -19.29 -0.11
C GLU A 157 10.02 -18.21 0.98
N THR A 158 9.30 -18.29 2.10
CA THR A 158 9.50 -17.43 3.28
C THR A 158 10.86 -17.66 3.88
N VAL A 159 11.21 -18.92 4.14
CA VAL A 159 12.49 -19.31 4.73
C VAL A 159 13.64 -18.91 3.81
N ASP A 160 13.51 -19.14 2.50
CA ASP A 160 14.53 -18.77 1.51
C ASP A 160 14.77 -17.25 1.47
N LEU A 161 13.71 -16.44 1.48
CA LEU A 161 13.83 -14.98 1.47
C LEU A 161 14.44 -14.45 2.77
N VAL A 162 13.97 -14.96 3.91
CA VAL A 162 14.44 -14.52 5.23
C VAL A 162 15.90 -14.90 5.45
N ASN A 163 16.32 -16.09 5.02
CA ASN A 163 17.72 -16.48 5.07
C ASN A 163 18.63 -15.56 4.25
N LYS A 164 18.16 -15.09 3.09
CA LYS A 164 18.87 -14.06 2.30
C LYS A 164 18.93 -12.72 3.03
N MET A 165 17.84 -12.27 3.65
CA MET A 165 17.83 -11.03 4.45
C MET A 165 18.83 -11.11 5.61
N LYS A 166 18.86 -12.24 6.33
CA LYS A 166 19.79 -12.48 7.44
C LYS A 166 21.26 -12.55 6.98
N ALA A 167 21.52 -13.16 5.82
CA ALA A 167 22.84 -13.17 5.21
C ALA A 167 23.28 -11.76 4.76
N ALA A 168 22.35 -10.96 4.23
CA ALA A 168 22.58 -9.58 3.81
C ALA A 168 23.00 -8.69 4.98
N GLU A 169 22.33 -8.81 6.12
CA GLU A 169 22.67 -8.11 7.36
C GLU A 169 24.08 -8.45 7.86
N LYS A 170 24.42 -9.75 7.93
CA LYS A 170 25.77 -10.19 8.34
C LYS A 170 26.87 -9.68 7.41
N GLY A 171 26.60 -9.67 6.11
CA GLY A 171 27.55 -9.22 5.09
C GLY A 171 27.57 -7.72 4.84
N ARG A 172 26.69 -6.93 5.49
CA ARG A 172 26.39 -5.53 5.13
C ARG A 172 26.14 -5.34 3.63
N LYS A 173 25.47 -6.32 3.02
CA LYS A 173 25.12 -6.31 1.59
C LYS A 173 23.67 -5.92 1.42
N MET A 174 23.35 -5.42 0.23
CA MET A 174 21.99 -5.12 -0.18
C MET A 174 21.46 -6.24 -1.08
N ILE A 175 20.30 -6.80 -0.72
CA ILE A 175 19.56 -7.72 -1.59
C ILE A 175 18.48 -6.97 -2.36
N ARG A 176 18.26 -7.34 -3.61
CA ARG A 176 17.30 -6.68 -4.51
C ARG A 176 16.46 -7.76 -5.15
N VAL A 177 15.23 -7.91 -4.67
CA VAL A 177 14.36 -9.03 -5.04
C VAL A 177 13.02 -8.53 -5.53
N VAL A 178 12.60 -9.02 -6.69
CA VAL A 178 11.25 -8.82 -7.21
C VAL A 178 10.45 -10.09 -7.00
N ILE A 179 9.38 -9.99 -6.24
CA ILE A 179 8.44 -11.07 -5.94
C ILE A 179 7.39 -11.09 -7.04
N GLU A 180 7.47 -12.09 -7.90
CA GLU A 180 6.57 -12.31 -9.02
C GLU A 180 5.73 -13.57 -8.80
N GLY A 181 4.56 -13.64 -9.41
CA GLY A 181 3.66 -14.78 -9.28
C GLY A 181 2.29 -14.50 -9.86
N ASN A 182 1.51 -15.56 -9.98
CA ASN A 182 0.14 -15.49 -10.48
C ASN A 182 -0.78 -14.75 -9.50
N ARG A 183 -2.04 -14.60 -9.88
CA ARG A 183 -3.03 -13.92 -9.04
C ARG A 183 -3.22 -14.69 -7.73
N ILE A 184 -3.27 -13.96 -6.61
CA ILE A 184 -3.56 -14.48 -5.26
C ILE A 184 -2.65 -15.63 -4.79
N THR A 185 -1.40 -15.68 -5.25
CA THR A 185 -0.40 -16.66 -4.78
C THR A 185 0.29 -16.28 -3.46
N GLY A 186 0.04 -15.08 -2.91
CA GLY A 186 0.61 -14.62 -1.64
C GLY A 186 1.70 -13.56 -1.73
N LYS A 187 1.84 -12.84 -2.85
CA LYS A 187 2.91 -11.82 -3.05
C LYS A 187 2.96 -10.73 -2.00
N SER A 188 1.83 -10.07 -1.73
CA SER A 188 1.73 -9.06 -0.66
C SER A 188 1.93 -9.67 0.74
N MET A 189 1.61 -10.96 0.93
CA MET A 189 1.86 -11.66 2.20
C MET A 189 3.33 -11.97 2.41
N MET A 190 4.08 -12.27 1.34
CA MET A 190 5.53 -12.39 1.42
C MET A 190 6.20 -11.08 1.84
N LEU A 191 5.74 -9.92 1.34
CA LEU A 191 6.21 -8.62 1.84
C LEU A 191 5.88 -8.43 3.31
N LEU A 192 4.67 -8.79 3.74
CA LEU A 192 4.26 -8.70 5.14
C LEU A 192 5.14 -9.57 6.04
N GLN A 193 5.47 -10.79 5.62
CA GLN A 193 6.38 -11.69 6.33
C GLN A 193 7.80 -11.13 6.40
N ALA A 194 8.31 -10.54 5.31
CA ALA A 194 9.60 -9.87 5.30
C ALA A 194 9.63 -8.66 6.27
N MET A 195 8.58 -7.86 6.29
CA MET A 195 8.42 -6.76 7.27
C MET A 195 8.33 -7.28 8.70
N THR A 196 7.62 -8.38 8.93
CA THR A 196 7.53 -9.02 10.26
C THR A 196 8.92 -9.42 10.74
N HIS A 197 9.72 -10.08 9.89
CA HIS A 197 11.11 -10.41 10.21
C HIS A 197 11.95 -9.17 10.49
N ALA A 198 11.79 -8.10 9.71
CA ALA A 198 12.52 -6.85 9.90
C ALA A 198 12.19 -6.18 11.25
N PHE A 199 10.91 -6.04 11.60
CA PHE A 199 10.50 -5.45 12.88
C PHE A 199 10.95 -6.27 14.09
N MET A 200 10.95 -7.61 14.00
CA MET A 200 11.40 -8.47 15.09
C MET A 200 12.91 -8.46 15.33
N ASN A 201 13.70 -8.01 14.34
CA ASN A 201 15.16 -7.96 14.41
C ASN A 201 15.70 -6.52 14.46
N ASP A 202 14.89 -5.54 14.89
CA ASP A 202 15.27 -4.13 15.02
C ASP A 202 15.74 -3.46 13.69
N TRP A 203 15.22 -3.90 12.53
CA TRP A 203 15.47 -3.24 11.24
C TRP A 203 14.58 -2.00 11.08
N VAL A 204 15.01 -1.08 10.22
CA VAL A 204 14.19 0.07 9.80
C VAL A 204 13.36 -0.32 8.57
N VAL A 205 12.03 -0.24 8.69
CA VAL A 205 11.11 -0.61 7.62
C VAL A 205 10.51 0.64 6.96
N LEU A 206 10.78 0.82 5.67
CA LEU A 206 10.13 1.78 4.80
C LEU A 206 9.29 1.02 3.77
N HIS A 207 7.97 1.19 3.80
CA HIS A 207 7.03 0.46 2.95
C HIS A 207 6.11 1.42 2.19
N ILE A 208 6.03 1.22 0.87
CA ILE A 208 5.04 1.87 -0.01
C ILE A 208 3.88 0.87 -0.21
N PRO A 209 2.70 1.11 0.40
CA PRO A 209 1.64 0.10 0.46
C PRO A 209 0.89 -0.09 -0.85
N GLU A 210 0.73 0.97 -1.65
CA GLU A 210 0.01 0.95 -2.92
C GLU A 210 0.73 1.87 -3.92
N ALA A 211 1.57 1.31 -4.78
CA ALA A 211 2.30 2.09 -5.79
C ALA A 211 1.39 2.79 -6.82
N GLN A 212 0.13 2.35 -6.96
CA GLN A 212 -0.87 3.03 -7.79
C GLN A 212 -1.17 4.45 -7.31
N GLU A 213 -1.18 4.71 -5.99
CA GLU A 213 -1.48 6.05 -5.45
C GLU A 213 -0.42 7.10 -5.86
N LEU A 214 0.79 6.63 -6.17
CA LEU A 214 1.89 7.46 -6.67
C LEU A 214 1.78 7.78 -8.15
N THR A 215 1.00 7.05 -8.95
CA THR A 215 1.06 7.15 -10.42
C THR A 215 -0.26 7.54 -11.08
N THR A 216 -1.40 7.37 -10.39
CA THR A 216 -2.75 7.59 -10.94
C THR A 216 -3.25 9.04 -10.84
N ALA A 217 -2.37 10.03 -10.67
CA ALA A 217 -2.76 11.45 -10.57
C ALA A 217 -3.86 11.75 -9.51
N VAL A 218 -3.79 11.06 -8.37
CA VAL A 218 -4.76 11.20 -7.26
C VAL A 218 -4.22 11.99 -6.07
N THR A 219 -2.91 12.27 -6.05
CA THR A 219 -2.22 13.02 -5.00
C THR A 219 -1.64 14.31 -5.57
N GLU A 220 -1.40 15.28 -4.70
CA GLU A 220 -0.75 16.54 -5.08
C GLU A 220 0.71 16.30 -5.44
N TYR A 221 1.21 17.07 -6.39
CA TYR A 221 2.57 17.00 -6.90
C TYR A 221 3.11 18.39 -7.24
N ALA A 222 4.42 18.59 -7.08
CA ALA A 222 5.08 19.86 -7.38
C ALA A 222 6.46 19.62 -8.01
N PRO A 223 6.89 20.45 -8.99
CA PRO A 223 8.22 20.32 -9.58
C PRO A 223 9.29 20.75 -8.57
N ILE A 224 10.48 20.17 -8.67
CA ILE A 224 11.66 20.65 -7.94
C ILE A 224 12.36 21.72 -8.78
N GLU A 225 12.70 22.84 -8.16
CA GLU A 225 13.51 23.88 -8.80
C GLU A 225 14.85 23.28 -9.24
N SER A 226 15.28 23.56 -10.48
CA SER A 226 16.53 23.05 -11.09
C SER A 226 16.62 21.54 -11.37
N SER A 227 15.53 20.76 -11.19
CA SER A 227 15.52 19.32 -11.46
C SER A 227 14.32 18.90 -12.30
N PRO A 228 14.45 17.89 -13.20
CA PRO A 228 13.29 17.33 -13.92
C PRO A 228 12.37 16.49 -13.02
N LEU A 229 12.66 16.39 -11.72
CA LEU A 229 11.94 15.55 -10.78
C LEU A 229 10.72 16.25 -10.17
N TRP A 230 9.77 15.42 -9.74
CA TRP A 230 8.50 15.86 -9.17
C TRP A 230 8.31 15.30 -7.76
N THR A 231 7.98 16.17 -6.80
CA THR A 231 7.67 15.82 -5.41
C THR A 231 6.20 15.48 -5.25
N GLN A 232 5.90 14.68 -4.23
CA GLN A 232 4.53 14.37 -3.80
C GLN A 232 4.41 14.71 -2.30
N PRO A 233 4.19 15.99 -1.95
CA PRO A 233 4.34 16.48 -0.58
C PRO A 233 3.35 15.81 0.39
N THR A 234 2.06 15.77 0.03
CA THR A 234 1.00 15.18 0.87
C THR A 234 1.17 13.68 1.08
N TYR A 235 1.64 12.94 0.06
CA TYR A 235 1.95 11.52 0.22
C TYR A 235 3.18 11.31 1.12
N THR A 236 4.24 12.10 0.91
CA THR A 236 5.47 12.04 1.72
C THR A 236 5.19 12.32 3.20
N LEU A 237 4.34 13.30 3.51
CA LEU A 237 3.95 13.59 4.89
C LEU A 237 3.23 12.41 5.55
N LYS A 238 2.25 11.80 4.85
CA LYS A 238 1.57 10.59 5.32
C LYS A 238 2.56 9.44 5.55
N LEU A 239 3.51 9.26 4.63
CA LEU A 239 4.54 8.24 4.69
C LEU A 239 5.44 8.43 5.92
N LEU A 240 5.90 9.66 6.21
CA LEU A 240 6.71 9.98 7.39
C LEU A 240 5.97 9.68 8.70
N GLN A 241 4.67 10.01 8.77
CA GLN A 241 3.84 9.72 9.95
C GLN A 241 3.67 8.20 10.18
N ALA A 242 3.44 7.43 9.12
CA ALA A 242 3.38 5.97 9.19
C ALA A 242 4.74 5.38 9.61
N PHE A 243 5.82 5.85 8.98
CA PHE A 243 7.19 5.42 9.25
C PHE A 243 7.59 5.64 10.70
N LYS A 244 7.27 6.81 11.28
CA LYS A 244 7.52 7.12 12.69
C LYS A 244 6.85 6.11 13.61
N ARG A 245 5.55 5.84 13.41
CA ARG A 245 4.74 4.97 14.28
C ARG A 245 5.20 3.51 14.21
N ALA A 246 5.60 3.06 13.04
CA ALA A 246 6.06 1.68 12.85
C ALA A 246 7.46 1.43 13.42
N ASN A 247 8.36 2.40 13.29
CA ASN A 247 9.78 2.25 13.65
C ASN A 247 10.17 2.96 14.96
N GLU A 248 9.19 3.33 15.80
CA GLU A 248 9.42 4.15 16.99
C GLU A 248 10.51 3.58 17.92
N LYS A 249 10.49 2.27 18.17
CA LYS A 249 11.47 1.56 19.01
C LYS A 249 12.93 1.72 18.52
N VAL A 250 13.12 1.72 17.20
CA VAL A 250 14.44 1.80 16.57
C VAL A 250 14.88 3.25 16.46
N LEU A 251 13.97 4.14 16.02
CA LEU A 251 14.23 5.57 15.85
C LEU A 251 14.54 6.30 17.16
N SER A 252 13.96 5.88 18.29
CA SER A 252 14.20 6.51 19.59
C SER A 252 15.64 6.33 20.11
N ARG A 253 16.37 5.34 19.57
CA ARG A 253 17.77 5.05 19.94
C ARG A 253 18.79 5.80 19.05
N MET A 254 18.32 6.49 18.01
CA MET A 254 19.17 7.10 16.99
C MET A 254 19.18 8.63 17.10
N ASN A 255 20.36 9.22 17.00
CA ASN A 255 20.56 10.67 16.94
C ASN A 255 21.04 11.10 15.54
N THR A 256 20.84 12.37 15.20
CA THR A 256 21.31 12.99 13.95
C THR A 256 22.83 13.15 13.95
N VAL A 257 23.47 12.90 12.82
CA VAL A 257 24.92 13.02 12.63
C VAL A 257 25.26 14.21 11.73
N TYR A 258 24.40 14.52 10.77
CA TYR A 258 24.62 15.61 9.83
C TYR A 258 23.87 16.89 10.24
N SER A 259 24.40 18.01 9.77
CA SER A 259 23.70 19.30 9.80
C SER A 259 22.84 19.44 8.55
N HIS A 260 21.57 19.81 8.72
CA HIS A 260 20.62 20.00 7.63
C HIS A 260 20.16 21.45 7.61
N ALA A 261 20.60 22.22 6.60
CA ALA A 261 20.32 23.66 6.50
C ALA A 261 18.90 23.96 5.99
N ASP A 262 18.38 23.13 5.09
CA ASP A 262 17.14 23.41 4.32
C ASP A 262 15.86 22.91 5.03
N LEU A 263 15.91 22.74 6.36
CA LEU A 263 14.78 22.22 7.12
C LEU A 263 13.83 23.34 7.57
N PRO A 264 12.52 23.03 7.74
CA PRO A 264 11.56 23.98 8.32
C PRO A 264 11.91 24.43 9.75
N GLN A 265 12.67 23.61 10.47
CA GLN A 265 13.12 23.88 11.82
C GLN A 265 14.62 23.60 11.92
N ILE A 266 15.34 24.46 12.64
CA ILE A 266 16.76 24.26 12.91
C ILE A 266 16.92 23.12 13.90
N ILE A 267 17.59 22.05 13.48
CA ILE A 267 17.86 20.87 14.31
C ILE A 267 19.38 20.72 14.42
N PRO A 268 19.96 20.84 15.63
CA PRO A 268 21.39 20.68 15.80
C PRO A 268 21.82 19.22 15.60
N ILE A 269 23.11 19.04 15.36
CA ILE A 269 23.74 17.72 15.33
C ILE A 269 23.55 17.05 16.70
N ASN A 270 23.47 15.72 16.71
CA ASN A 270 23.24 14.90 17.91
C ASN A 270 21.87 15.13 18.58
N SER A 271 20.87 15.55 17.80
CA SER A 271 19.48 15.60 18.26
C SER A 271 18.79 14.25 18.03
N PRO A 272 17.72 13.91 18.77
CA PRO A 272 16.96 12.69 18.52
C PRO A 272 16.41 12.66 17.08
N LEU A 273 16.60 11.55 16.35
CA LEU A 273 16.13 11.42 14.96
C LEU A 273 14.59 11.54 14.85
N LEU A 274 13.89 11.18 15.93
CA LEU A 274 12.44 11.34 16.03
C LEU A 274 12.02 12.82 15.99
N GLN A 275 12.85 13.74 16.49
CA GLN A 275 12.64 15.18 16.39
C GLN A 275 12.72 15.66 14.94
N LEU A 276 13.65 15.12 14.14
CA LEU A 276 13.75 15.40 12.70
C LEU A 276 12.45 15.06 11.98
N ILE A 277 11.89 13.88 12.24
CA ILE A 277 10.64 13.46 11.58
C ILE A 277 9.45 14.33 12.02
N ASN A 278 9.42 14.77 13.29
CA ASN A 278 8.36 15.65 13.82
C ASN A 278 8.39 17.08 13.26
N SER A 279 9.50 17.50 12.63
CA SER A 279 9.59 18.82 12.00
C SER A 279 8.66 18.92 10.78
N ALA A 280 8.37 17.80 10.10
CA ALA A 280 7.40 17.73 9.02
C ALA A 280 5.97 17.77 9.56
N LYS A 281 5.45 18.98 9.79
CA LYS A 281 4.04 19.22 10.14
C LYS A 281 3.18 19.53 8.91
N GLU A 282 3.78 20.16 7.91
CA GLU A 282 3.14 20.62 6.68
C GLU A 282 3.63 19.80 5.48
N ALA A 283 2.87 19.86 4.39
CA ALA A 283 3.15 19.09 3.19
C ALA A 283 4.40 19.61 2.45
N ASP A 284 4.58 20.93 2.37
CA ASP A 284 5.61 21.57 1.55
C ASP A 284 7.03 21.18 1.97
N GLY A 285 7.30 21.18 3.28
CA GLY A 285 8.60 20.77 3.84
C GLY A 285 8.81 19.26 3.95
N ALA A 286 7.80 18.42 3.64
CA ALA A 286 7.85 16.99 3.91
C ALA A 286 8.94 16.27 3.09
N TRP A 287 9.17 16.71 1.85
CA TRP A 287 10.21 16.11 1.00
C TRP A 287 11.63 16.43 1.51
N ALA A 288 11.90 17.68 1.90
CA ALA A 288 13.20 18.07 2.46
C ALA A 288 13.52 17.28 3.75
N VAL A 289 12.53 17.15 4.64
CA VAL A 289 12.66 16.34 5.87
C VAL A 289 12.91 14.86 5.54
N PHE A 290 12.21 14.32 4.53
CA PHE A 290 12.41 12.93 4.11
C PHE A 290 13.82 12.71 3.51
N GLN A 291 14.33 13.65 2.71
CA GLN A 291 15.69 13.59 2.18
C GLN A 291 16.73 13.65 3.30
N ALA A 292 16.57 14.55 4.27
CA ALA A 292 17.43 14.63 5.45
C ALA A 292 17.41 13.33 6.25
N LEU A 293 16.22 12.77 6.51
CA LEU A 293 16.04 11.48 7.16
C LEU A 293 16.75 10.36 6.37
N TRP A 294 16.61 10.33 5.04
CA TRP A 294 17.26 9.31 4.21
C TRP A 294 18.79 9.37 4.30
N ARG A 295 19.37 10.58 4.40
CA ARG A 295 20.81 10.77 4.63
C ARG A 295 21.24 10.27 6.01
N GLU A 296 20.43 10.52 7.05
CA GLU A 296 20.71 10.06 8.42
C GLU A 296 20.65 8.55 8.57
N LEU A 297 19.69 7.90 7.90
CA LEU A 297 19.55 6.44 7.89
C LEU A 297 20.71 5.76 7.14
N ASN A 298 21.25 6.42 6.12
CA ASN A 298 22.41 5.96 5.35
C ASN A 298 23.74 6.56 5.83
N ALA A 299 23.80 7.12 7.04
CA ALA A 299 25.04 7.65 7.59
C ALA A 299 26.09 6.54 7.71
N GLU A 300 27.28 6.79 7.16
CA GLU A 300 28.40 5.86 7.20
C GLU A 300 29.04 5.85 8.60
N ASN A 301 29.56 4.69 9.02
CA ASN A 301 30.28 4.50 10.29
C ASN A 301 29.49 4.78 11.59
N ALA A 302 28.19 5.08 11.51
CA ALA A 302 27.34 5.39 12.67
C ALA A 302 26.65 4.15 13.31
N GLY A 303 27.02 2.93 12.89
CA GLY A 303 26.44 1.70 13.44
C GLY A 303 24.93 1.58 13.24
N ARG A 304 24.40 2.07 12.10
CA ARG A 304 22.96 2.08 11.84
C ARG A 304 22.41 0.68 11.55
N PRO A 305 21.15 0.41 11.90
CA PRO A 305 20.47 -0.82 11.52
C PRO A 305 20.25 -0.91 10.00
N PRO A 306 20.13 -2.12 9.45
CA PRO A 306 19.78 -2.32 8.04
C PRO A 306 18.37 -1.79 7.72
N ILE A 307 18.19 -1.41 6.45
CA ILE A 307 16.94 -0.83 5.97
C ILE A 307 16.21 -1.83 5.06
N LEU A 308 14.94 -2.09 5.34
CA LEU A 308 14.03 -2.76 4.42
C LEU A 308 13.21 -1.71 3.68
N PHE A 309 13.50 -1.52 2.38
CA PHE A 309 12.67 -0.71 1.50
C PHE A 309 11.79 -1.62 0.64
N SER A 310 10.49 -1.63 0.92
CA SER A 310 9.53 -2.47 0.22
C SER A 310 8.45 -1.69 -0.53
N LEU A 311 8.01 -2.22 -1.67
CA LEU A 311 6.96 -1.61 -2.50
C LEU A 311 6.00 -2.69 -3.01
N ASP A 312 4.70 -2.48 -2.85
CA ASP A 312 3.67 -3.33 -3.45
C ASP A 312 3.05 -2.67 -4.70
N GLY A 313 2.93 -3.44 -5.78
CA GLY A 313 2.39 -2.98 -7.05
C GLY A 313 3.43 -2.43 -8.03
N LEU A 314 4.59 -3.09 -8.16
CA LEU A 314 5.71 -2.68 -9.03
C LEU A 314 5.29 -2.27 -10.46
N ALA A 315 4.30 -2.95 -11.04
CA ALA A 315 3.81 -2.68 -12.40
C ALA A 315 3.32 -1.23 -12.60
N HIS A 316 2.87 -0.55 -11.54
CA HIS A 316 2.39 0.83 -11.65
C HIS A 316 3.51 1.84 -11.86
N ILE A 317 4.70 1.59 -11.30
CA ILE A 317 5.85 2.48 -11.44
C ILE A 317 6.73 2.17 -12.65
N MET A 318 6.56 1.00 -13.27
CA MET A 318 7.27 0.57 -14.48
C MET A 318 6.56 0.99 -15.77
N LYS A 319 5.98 2.20 -15.77
CA LYS A 319 5.29 2.81 -16.90
C LYS A 319 5.34 4.33 -16.81
N VAL A 320 4.87 5.00 -17.85
CA VAL A 320 4.56 6.44 -17.78
C VAL A 320 3.40 6.67 -16.79
N SER A 321 3.52 7.69 -15.95
CA SER A 321 2.49 8.05 -14.96
C SER A 321 1.35 8.83 -15.60
N ASP A 322 0.23 8.99 -14.88
CA ASP A 322 -0.94 9.71 -15.38
C ASP A 322 -0.83 11.24 -15.11
N TYR A 323 0.27 11.70 -14.48
CA TYR A 323 0.56 13.12 -14.22
C TYR A 323 0.99 13.88 -15.48
N ARG A 324 0.78 15.20 -15.44
CA ARG A 324 1.10 16.11 -16.56
C ARG A 324 2.08 17.20 -16.13
N ASP A 325 3.02 17.52 -17.01
CA ASP A 325 3.88 18.70 -16.87
C ASP A 325 3.14 19.98 -17.33
N PRO A 326 3.74 21.18 -17.19
CA PRO A 326 3.12 22.44 -17.64
C PRO A 326 2.95 22.51 -19.16
N ALA A 327 3.71 21.70 -19.92
CA ALA A 327 3.58 21.54 -21.37
C ALA A 327 2.54 20.47 -21.75
N PHE A 328 1.75 19.99 -20.79
CA PHE A 328 0.73 18.96 -20.95
C PHE A 328 1.25 17.60 -21.45
N LYS A 329 2.54 17.31 -21.29
CA LYS A 329 3.14 15.99 -21.55
C LYS A 329 3.01 15.10 -20.32
N LEU A 330 2.89 13.80 -20.55
CA LEU A 330 2.86 12.83 -19.46
C LEU A 330 4.23 12.71 -18.82
N ILE A 331 4.26 12.70 -17.49
CA ILE A 331 5.48 12.55 -16.71
C ILE A 331 5.78 11.05 -16.55
N HIS A 332 7.04 10.63 -16.74
CA HIS A 332 7.43 9.25 -16.53
C HIS A 332 7.39 8.91 -15.02
N SER A 333 6.94 7.71 -14.62
CA SER A 333 6.84 7.39 -13.18
C SER A 333 8.19 7.46 -12.45
N HIS A 334 9.29 7.13 -13.12
CA HIS A 334 10.65 7.28 -12.57
C HIS A 334 11.09 8.75 -12.39
N ASP A 335 10.36 9.75 -12.89
CA ASP A 335 10.65 11.16 -12.63
C ASP A 335 9.97 11.66 -11.33
N LEU A 336 9.12 10.83 -10.72
CA LEU A 336 8.59 11.09 -9.38
C LEU A 336 9.65 10.76 -8.34
N THR A 337 9.99 11.71 -7.48
CA THR A 337 11.07 11.62 -6.47
C THR A 337 11.09 10.35 -5.62
N LEU A 338 9.97 9.97 -5.00
CA LEU A 338 9.86 8.75 -4.19
C LEU A 338 10.07 7.48 -5.02
N VAL A 339 9.55 7.46 -6.24
CA VAL A 339 9.69 6.34 -7.17
C VAL A 339 11.12 6.26 -7.69
N LYS A 340 11.71 7.40 -8.04
CA LYS A 340 13.09 7.54 -8.49
C LYS A 340 14.05 6.95 -7.45
N LEU A 341 13.89 7.37 -6.19
CA LEU A 341 14.65 6.82 -5.06
C LEU A 341 14.53 5.30 -4.99
N PHE A 342 13.31 4.75 -5.03
CA PHE A 342 13.11 3.30 -5.00
C PHE A 342 13.78 2.60 -6.18
N THR A 343 13.64 3.13 -7.40
CA THR A 343 14.22 2.52 -8.61
C THR A 343 15.74 2.59 -8.64
N ASP A 344 16.35 3.65 -8.10
CA ASP A 344 17.81 3.79 -8.04
C ASP A 344 18.44 2.80 -7.06
N ILE A 345 17.75 2.51 -5.97
CA ILE A 345 18.21 1.51 -5.01
C ILE A 345 17.95 0.10 -5.58
N LEU A 346 16.80 -0.12 -6.24
CA LEU A 346 16.48 -1.40 -6.89
C LEU A 346 17.44 -1.73 -8.05
N SER A 347 17.88 -0.74 -8.82
CA SER A 347 18.85 -0.93 -9.91
C SER A 347 20.28 -1.10 -9.41
N GLY A 348 20.58 -0.64 -8.18
CA GLY A 348 21.92 -0.58 -7.59
C GLY A 348 22.70 0.69 -7.92
N ASN A 349 22.07 1.70 -8.54
CA ASN A 349 22.68 3.00 -8.74
C ASN A 349 23.00 3.69 -7.41
N GLN A 350 22.12 3.53 -6.42
CA GLN A 350 22.33 4.00 -5.06
C GLN A 350 22.61 2.81 -4.13
N VAL A 351 23.74 2.86 -3.44
CA VAL A 351 24.16 1.84 -2.48
C VAL A 351 23.71 2.23 -1.08
N MET A 352 23.19 1.28 -0.30
CA MET A 352 22.93 1.43 1.13
C MET A 352 24.18 0.99 1.92
N PRO A 353 24.91 1.90 2.60
CA PRO A 353 26.16 1.55 3.29
C PRO A 353 25.97 0.54 4.42
N ASN A 354 24.82 0.62 5.09
CA ASN A 354 24.47 -0.24 6.23
C ASN A 354 23.90 -1.60 5.80
N GLY A 355 23.79 -1.84 4.49
CA GLY A 355 23.12 -3.01 3.94
C GLY A 355 21.60 -2.97 4.15
N GLY A 356 20.94 -4.05 3.75
CA GLY A 356 19.49 -4.17 3.86
C GLY A 356 18.86 -4.93 2.70
N ALA A 357 17.57 -4.66 2.48
CA ALA A 357 16.79 -5.34 1.47
C ALA A 357 15.87 -4.39 0.71
N VAL A 358 15.85 -4.52 -0.61
CA VAL A 358 14.90 -3.85 -1.50
C VAL A 358 13.99 -4.90 -2.08
N LEU A 359 12.71 -4.87 -1.69
CA LEU A 359 11.73 -5.85 -2.09
C LEU A 359 10.60 -5.19 -2.88
N ALA A 360 10.37 -5.64 -4.10
CA ALA A 360 9.23 -5.19 -4.90
C ALA A 360 8.27 -6.36 -5.13
N ALA A 361 7.00 -6.23 -4.75
CA ALA A 361 5.99 -7.20 -5.16
C ALA A 361 5.23 -6.71 -6.40
N THR A 362 5.04 -7.60 -7.35
CA THR A 362 4.10 -7.33 -8.44
C THR A 362 2.68 -7.62 -7.99
N THR A 363 1.72 -6.94 -8.61
CA THR A 363 0.30 -7.25 -8.45
C THR A 363 -0.28 -7.73 -9.79
N ARG A 364 -1.27 -8.61 -9.72
CA ARG A 364 -2.08 -9.04 -10.87
C ARG A 364 -3.54 -8.61 -10.71
N GLY A 365 -3.86 -7.87 -9.64
CA GLY A 365 -5.15 -7.22 -9.44
C GLY A 365 -4.99 -5.73 -9.69
N ASN A 366 -5.79 -5.16 -10.59
CA ASN A 366 -5.73 -3.76 -11.00
C ASN A 366 -4.35 -3.28 -11.50
N SER A 367 -3.57 -4.15 -12.16
CA SER A 367 -2.23 -3.81 -12.66
C SER A 367 -2.23 -3.52 -14.17
N PRO A 368 -1.62 -2.42 -14.64
CA PRO A 368 -1.32 -2.28 -16.07
C PRO A 368 -0.29 -3.34 -16.50
N ARG A 369 -0.33 -3.76 -17.76
CA ARG A 369 0.69 -4.66 -18.33
C ARG A 369 1.82 -3.83 -18.93
N SER A 370 3.03 -4.05 -18.44
CA SER A 370 4.26 -3.43 -18.93
C SER A 370 5.14 -4.51 -19.56
N ALA A 371 5.30 -4.46 -20.90
CA ALA A 371 6.03 -5.47 -21.65
C ALA A 371 7.50 -5.58 -21.20
N SER A 372 8.17 -4.45 -20.94
CA SER A 372 9.54 -4.43 -20.44
C SER A 372 9.73 -5.10 -19.09
N MET A 373 8.81 -4.90 -18.14
CA MET A 373 8.89 -5.58 -16.85
C MET A 373 8.69 -7.09 -17.01
N GLU A 374 7.69 -7.52 -17.78
CA GLU A 374 7.43 -8.95 -18.01
C GLU A 374 8.61 -9.63 -18.72
N LEU A 375 9.21 -8.94 -19.72
CA LEU A 375 10.40 -9.42 -20.42
C LEU A 375 11.61 -9.52 -19.48
N ALA A 376 11.90 -8.46 -18.71
CA ALA A 376 13.05 -8.46 -17.80
C ALA A 376 12.94 -9.57 -16.76
N ILE A 377 11.75 -9.80 -16.20
CA ILE A 377 11.50 -10.93 -15.29
C ILE A 377 11.80 -12.27 -15.98
N ALA A 378 11.28 -12.48 -17.19
CA ALA A 378 11.49 -13.72 -17.94
C ALA A 378 12.99 -13.95 -18.26
N GLN A 379 13.73 -12.89 -18.57
CA GLN A 379 15.17 -12.95 -18.78
C GLN A 379 15.93 -13.36 -17.51
N ARG A 380 15.64 -12.73 -16.37
CA ARG A 380 16.28 -13.09 -15.09
C ARG A 380 16.00 -14.54 -14.70
N GLU A 381 14.79 -15.03 -14.97
CA GLU A 381 14.43 -16.42 -14.71
C GLU A 381 15.14 -17.41 -15.65
N ALA A 382 15.23 -17.08 -16.94
CA ALA A 382 15.96 -17.89 -17.91
C ALA A 382 17.46 -17.97 -17.56
N GLU A 383 18.07 -16.86 -17.17
CA GLU A 383 19.46 -16.81 -16.73
C GLU A 383 19.68 -17.60 -15.43
N LYS A 384 18.77 -17.47 -14.45
CA LYS A 384 18.82 -18.26 -13.20
C LYS A 384 18.68 -19.76 -13.46
N ALA A 385 17.86 -20.14 -14.44
CA ALA A 385 17.70 -21.52 -14.90
C ALA A 385 18.82 -22.00 -15.84
N LYS A 386 19.77 -21.12 -16.21
CA LYS A 386 20.82 -21.37 -17.22
C LYS A 386 20.27 -21.93 -18.54
N ALA A 387 19.12 -21.40 -18.98
CA ALA A 387 18.53 -21.77 -20.24
C ALA A 387 19.38 -21.26 -21.42
N GLU A 388 19.52 -22.06 -22.48
CA GLU A 388 20.29 -21.70 -23.68
C GLU A 388 19.68 -20.50 -24.43
N VAL A 389 18.36 -20.37 -24.40
CA VAL A 389 17.62 -19.31 -25.10
C VAL A 389 17.02 -18.35 -24.06
N VAL A 390 17.57 -17.15 -24.00
CA VAL A 390 17.04 -16.05 -23.19
C VAL A 390 15.99 -15.26 -24.01
N PRO A 391 14.80 -14.98 -23.47
CA PRO A 391 13.79 -14.18 -24.16
C PRO A 391 14.33 -12.81 -24.58
N GLN A 392 14.15 -12.47 -25.86
CA GLN A 392 14.58 -11.18 -26.42
C GLN A 392 13.41 -10.24 -26.65
N ARG A 393 13.73 -8.94 -26.81
CA ARG A 393 12.76 -7.94 -27.24
C ARG A 393 12.23 -8.30 -28.62
N ASP A 394 10.93 -8.13 -28.80
CA ASP A 394 10.33 -8.09 -30.13
C ASP A 394 10.76 -6.77 -30.82
N PRO A 395 11.54 -6.81 -31.90
CA PRO A 395 12.12 -5.62 -32.53
C PRO A 395 11.08 -4.67 -33.11
N TYR A 396 9.86 -5.12 -33.39
CA TYR A 396 8.80 -4.30 -33.98
C TYR A 396 7.79 -3.76 -32.95
N SER A 397 7.88 -4.20 -31.70
CA SER A 397 6.98 -3.74 -30.63
C SER A 397 7.44 -2.42 -30.03
N LYS A 398 6.57 -1.41 -30.09
CA LYS A 398 6.80 -0.07 -29.53
C LYS A 398 6.43 0.07 -28.04
N LYS A 399 6.13 -1.04 -27.36
CA LYS A 399 5.64 -1.05 -25.96
C LYS A 399 6.75 -1.20 -24.92
N TYR A 400 8.00 -1.29 -25.36
CA TYR A 400 9.15 -1.41 -24.48
C TYR A 400 9.65 -0.04 -24.01
N ASP A 401 10.25 -0.04 -22.84
CA ASP A 401 10.81 1.11 -22.15
C ASP A 401 12.22 0.78 -21.64
N ASP A 402 13.22 1.51 -22.14
CA ASP A 402 14.62 1.33 -21.79
C ASP A 402 14.92 1.64 -20.32
N ARG A 403 14.18 2.59 -19.71
CA ARG A 403 14.35 2.96 -18.31
C ARG A 403 13.94 1.81 -17.40
N VAL A 404 12.86 1.11 -17.73
CA VAL A 404 12.40 -0.06 -16.97
C VAL A 404 13.43 -1.20 -17.03
N GLU A 405 14.01 -1.45 -18.21
CA GLU A 405 14.96 -2.54 -18.37
C GLU A 405 16.30 -2.28 -17.70
N SER A 406 16.79 -1.04 -17.71
CA SER A 406 17.99 -0.67 -16.94
C SER A 406 17.81 -0.92 -15.44
N VAL A 407 16.64 -0.62 -14.89
CA VAL A 407 16.33 -0.87 -13.47
C VAL A 407 16.27 -2.38 -13.16
N MET A 408 15.62 -3.15 -14.03
CA MET A 408 15.36 -4.57 -13.81
C MET A 408 16.51 -5.49 -14.25
N LYS A 409 17.63 -4.96 -14.75
CA LYS A 409 18.74 -5.75 -15.31
C LYS A 409 19.44 -6.63 -14.27
N SER A 410 19.58 -6.17 -13.03
CA SER A 410 20.42 -6.82 -12.01
C SER A 410 19.66 -7.34 -10.79
N VAL A 411 18.32 -7.38 -10.87
CA VAL A 411 17.45 -7.82 -9.76
C VAL A 411 17.30 -9.35 -9.74
N GLU A 412 17.16 -9.92 -8.55
CA GLU A 412 16.79 -11.34 -8.42
C GLU A 412 15.26 -11.50 -8.47
N ILE A 413 14.77 -12.55 -9.12
CA ILE A 413 13.35 -12.90 -9.13
C ILE A 413 13.06 -14.02 -8.13
N LEU A 414 12.04 -13.79 -7.29
CA LEU A 414 11.43 -14.79 -6.44
C LEU A 414 10.03 -15.10 -6.98
N ARG A 415 9.91 -16.24 -7.68
CA ARG A 415 8.64 -16.70 -8.26
C ARG A 415 7.82 -17.48 -7.25
N LEU A 416 6.68 -16.93 -6.85
CA LEU A 416 5.69 -17.62 -6.02
C LEU A 416 4.75 -18.48 -6.86
N LYS A 417 4.62 -19.74 -6.44
CA LYS A 417 3.69 -20.72 -7.00
C LYS A 417 2.63 -21.11 -5.95
N GLY A 418 1.80 -22.09 -6.27
CA GLY A 418 0.95 -22.73 -5.29
C GLY A 418 1.78 -23.43 -4.21
N VAL A 419 1.21 -23.56 -3.01
CA VAL A 419 1.84 -24.25 -1.88
C VAL A 419 1.90 -25.76 -2.12
N SER A 420 2.83 -26.42 -1.45
CA SER A 420 2.88 -27.89 -1.41
C SER A 420 1.67 -28.48 -0.69
N LYS A 421 1.44 -29.79 -0.86
CA LYS A 421 0.36 -30.50 -0.14
C LYS A 421 0.56 -30.49 1.38
N ALA A 422 1.81 -30.58 1.85
CA ALA A 422 2.12 -30.52 3.28
C ALA A 422 1.81 -29.13 3.88
N GLU A 423 2.18 -28.06 3.19
CA GLU A 423 1.83 -26.69 3.57
C GLU A 423 0.32 -26.44 3.52
N ALA A 424 -0.36 -26.97 2.49
CA ALA A 424 -1.82 -26.90 2.38
C ALA A 424 -2.52 -27.61 3.53
N ARG A 425 -1.98 -28.76 3.97
CA ARG A 425 -2.51 -29.51 5.11
C ARG A 425 -2.45 -28.69 6.40
N GLY A 426 -1.29 -28.10 6.73
CA GLY A 426 -1.17 -27.24 7.92
C GLY A 426 -2.15 -26.06 7.89
N LEU A 427 -2.38 -25.48 6.72
CA LEU A 427 -3.37 -24.42 6.53
C LEU A 427 -4.82 -24.88 6.76
N LEU A 428 -5.19 -26.03 6.21
CA LEU A 428 -6.52 -26.62 6.39
C LEU A 428 -6.79 -27.04 7.84
N GLU A 429 -5.78 -27.61 8.52
CA GLU A 429 -5.86 -27.98 9.93
C GLU A 429 -6.10 -26.75 10.82
N TYR A 430 -5.41 -25.65 10.55
CA TYR A 430 -5.66 -24.38 11.25
C TYR A 430 -7.08 -23.84 11.01
N TRP A 431 -7.58 -23.89 9.77
CA TRP A 431 -8.95 -23.46 9.47
C TRP A 431 -10.00 -24.35 10.14
N ALA A 432 -9.75 -25.65 10.23
CA ALA A 432 -10.60 -26.60 10.94
C ALA A 432 -10.58 -26.35 12.46
N ALA A 433 -9.38 -26.20 13.05
CA ALA A 433 -9.21 -25.92 14.47
C ALA A 433 -9.81 -24.56 14.89
N SER A 434 -9.84 -23.59 13.98
CA SER A 434 -10.50 -22.29 14.20
C SER A 434 -12.03 -22.37 14.17
N GLY A 435 -12.60 -23.52 13.80
CA GLY A 435 -14.04 -23.74 13.64
C GLY A 435 -14.62 -23.22 12.32
N VAL A 436 -13.78 -22.81 11.38
CA VAL A 436 -14.21 -22.22 10.09
C VAL A 436 -14.47 -23.31 9.06
N LEU A 437 -13.65 -24.37 9.05
CA LEU A 437 -13.82 -25.51 8.17
C LEU A 437 -14.43 -26.70 8.95
N LYS A 438 -15.71 -27.01 8.71
CA LYS A 438 -16.41 -28.14 9.36
C LYS A 438 -16.25 -29.45 8.59
N LYS A 439 -15.03 -29.75 8.16
CA LYS A 439 -14.70 -30.99 7.47
C LYS A 439 -13.51 -31.64 8.15
N ARG A 440 -13.50 -32.97 8.16
CA ARG A 440 -12.33 -33.74 8.61
C ARG A 440 -11.17 -33.49 7.66
N VAL A 441 -10.01 -33.12 8.17
CA VAL A 441 -8.83 -32.84 7.32
C VAL A 441 -8.06 -34.14 7.10
N ASP A 442 -8.49 -34.91 6.11
CA ASP A 442 -7.79 -36.11 5.63
C ASP A 442 -7.05 -35.82 4.31
N GLU A 443 -6.12 -36.69 3.92
CA GLU A 443 -5.35 -36.57 2.67
C GLU A 443 -6.24 -36.40 1.43
N GLN A 444 -7.41 -37.05 1.41
CA GLN A 444 -8.38 -36.89 0.32
C GLN A 444 -8.88 -35.45 0.21
N ILE A 445 -9.24 -34.82 1.32
CA ILE A 445 -9.75 -33.45 1.35
C ILE A 445 -8.63 -32.45 1.08
N VAL A 446 -7.42 -32.70 1.61
CA VAL A 446 -6.23 -31.90 1.28
C VAL A 446 -5.99 -31.93 -0.23
N SER A 447 -5.98 -33.12 -0.85
CA SER A 447 -5.77 -33.26 -2.29
C SER A 447 -6.92 -32.67 -3.12
N GLU A 448 -8.17 -32.79 -2.68
CA GLU A 448 -9.33 -32.16 -3.31
C GLU A 448 -9.17 -30.63 -3.34
N LYS A 449 -8.93 -30.01 -2.18
CA LYS A 449 -8.79 -28.54 -2.08
C LYS A 449 -7.55 -28.02 -2.79
N TRP A 450 -6.45 -28.77 -2.70
CA TRP A 450 -5.23 -28.46 -3.44
C TRP A 450 -5.46 -28.47 -4.95
N THR A 451 -6.21 -29.45 -5.47
CA THR A 451 -6.53 -29.56 -6.91
C THR A 451 -7.51 -28.47 -7.35
N LEU A 452 -8.59 -28.24 -6.60
CA LEU A 452 -9.58 -27.19 -6.90
C LEU A 452 -8.97 -25.79 -6.92
N SER A 453 -7.93 -25.57 -6.11
CA SER A 453 -7.18 -24.32 -6.08
C SER A 453 -6.13 -24.18 -7.19
N GLY A 454 -6.12 -25.06 -8.19
CA GLY A 454 -5.16 -24.98 -9.30
C GLY A 454 -3.73 -25.28 -8.86
N ASN A 455 -3.53 -26.46 -8.26
CA ASN A 455 -2.25 -26.93 -7.71
C ASN A 455 -1.75 -26.08 -6.54
N GLY A 456 -2.64 -25.74 -5.60
CA GLY A 456 -2.28 -25.11 -4.33
C GLY A 456 -2.23 -23.59 -4.32
N VAL A 457 -2.91 -22.87 -5.23
CA VAL A 457 -2.95 -21.40 -5.14
C VAL A 457 -3.75 -20.99 -3.90
N VAL A 458 -3.06 -20.51 -2.87
CA VAL A 458 -3.61 -20.23 -1.53
C VAL A 458 -4.91 -19.41 -1.58
N GLY A 459 -4.95 -18.33 -2.38
CA GLY A 459 -6.15 -17.51 -2.47
C GLY A 459 -7.36 -18.18 -3.11
N GLU A 460 -7.15 -19.09 -4.07
CA GLU A 460 -8.25 -19.87 -4.62
C GLU A 460 -8.65 -21.00 -3.66
N MET A 461 -7.71 -21.51 -2.86
CA MET A 461 -8.00 -22.44 -1.77
C MET A 461 -8.87 -21.79 -0.69
N GLU A 462 -8.57 -20.55 -0.29
CA GLU A 462 -9.42 -19.75 0.61
C GLU A 462 -10.83 -19.58 0.05
N ARG A 463 -10.97 -19.31 -1.25
CA ARG A 463 -12.28 -19.18 -1.89
C ARG A 463 -13.06 -20.49 -1.92
N ALA A 464 -12.38 -21.60 -2.22
CA ALA A 464 -12.97 -22.93 -2.31
C ALA A 464 -13.31 -23.56 -0.94
N THR A 465 -12.87 -22.94 0.16
CA THR A 465 -13.08 -23.44 1.53
C THR A 465 -13.85 -22.45 2.40
N LEU A 466 -13.33 -21.23 2.56
CA LEU A 466 -13.82 -20.24 3.52
C LEU A 466 -14.94 -19.35 2.94
N LEU A 467 -14.85 -19.01 1.66
CA LEU A 467 -15.80 -18.09 1.01
C LEU A 467 -16.89 -18.82 0.21
N THR A 468 -17.19 -20.06 0.59
CA THR A 468 -18.26 -20.83 -0.02
C THR A 468 -19.58 -20.61 0.72
N MET A 469 -20.70 -20.85 0.05
CA MET A 469 -22.02 -20.85 0.71
C MET A 469 -22.28 -22.12 1.54
N LYS A 470 -21.34 -23.08 1.54
CA LYS A 470 -21.47 -24.39 2.18
C LYS A 470 -20.39 -24.51 3.29
N ALA A 471 -20.62 -23.87 4.43
CA ALA A 471 -19.67 -23.80 5.54
C ALA A 471 -19.92 -24.84 6.65
#